data_AF-A0A0H3H0L8-F1
#
_entry.id   AF-A0A0H3H0L8-F1
#
_cell.length_a   1.000
_cell.length_b   1.000
_cell.length_c   1.000
_cell.angle_alpha   90.00
_cell.angle_beta   90.00
_cell.angle_gamma   90.00
#
_symmetry.space_group_name_H-M   'P 1'
#
loop_
_entity.id
_entity.type
_entity.pdbx_description
1 polymer ?
#
loop_
_entity_poly.entity_id
_entity_poly.type
_entity_poly.pdbx_seq_one_letter_code
_entity_poly.pdbx_strand_id
1 'polypeptide(L)'
;MSAANKIAQELTAIPQEFQDKAIEATLRSQFWEIIDCPVTLDLALAFAKQDGADPICRLRKCARALALKTQDPKACQYLLEIYESDKPEEELASFKTFRDRLVLKVAKEFMEVSKIGDVRKYRLKRQTRVTLSNIFGKKVA
;
A
#
# COMPACT_ATOMS: atom_id res chain seq x y z
N MET A 1 5.87 13.47 -14.25
CA MET A 1 6.13 12.83 -12.93
C MET A 1 5.30 11.55 -12.87
N SER A 2 5.89 10.39 -12.54
CA SER A 2 5.15 9.12 -12.45
C SER A 2 4.18 9.14 -11.25
N ALA A 3 3.15 8.29 -11.29
CA ALA A 3 2.21 8.16 -10.16
C ALA A 3 2.94 7.75 -8.87
N ALA A 4 3.92 6.85 -8.97
CA ALA A 4 4.76 6.43 -7.86
C ALA A 4 5.55 7.60 -7.24
N ASN A 5 6.18 8.44 -8.07
CA ASN A 5 6.94 9.59 -7.59
C ASN A 5 6.03 10.62 -6.89
N LYS A 6 4.82 10.82 -7.41
CA LYS A 6 3.83 11.69 -6.77
C LYS A 6 3.38 11.15 -5.42
N ILE A 7 3.11 9.85 -5.32
CA ILE A 7 2.74 9.19 -4.06
C ILE A 7 3.88 9.29 -3.05
N ALA A 8 5.12 8.99 -3.46
CA ALA A 8 6.30 9.08 -2.61
C ALA A 8 6.50 10.52 -2.11
N GLN A 9 6.40 11.52 -2.98
CA GLN A 9 6.50 12.92 -2.59
C GLN A 9 5.40 13.31 -1.60
N GLU A 10 4.15 12.94 -1.88
CA GLU A 10 3.04 13.21 -0.96
C GLU A 10 3.23 12.51 0.38
N LEU A 11 3.78 11.29 0.40
CA LEU A 11 4.05 10.54 1.62
C LEU A 11 5.17 11.21 2.44
N THR A 12 6.25 11.68 1.80
CA THR A 12 7.31 12.44 2.48
C THR A 12 6.85 13.77 3.09
N ALA A 13 5.75 14.34 2.58
CA ALA A 13 5.14 15.54 3.15
C ALA A 13 4.24 15.26 4.37
N ILE A 14 3.91 13.99 4.64
CA ILE A 14 3.15 13.59 5.83
C ILE A 14 4.12 13.41 7.01
N PRO A 15 3.85 14.01 8.19
CA PRO A 15 4.65 13.76 9.39
C PRO A 15 4.76 12.26 9.71
N GLN A 16 5.95 11.80 10.07
CA GLN A 16 6.24 10.37 10.26
C GLN A 16 5.27 9.69 11.25
N GLU A 17 4.86 10.40 12.31
CA GLU A 17 3.90 9.87 13.28
C GLU A 17 2.56 9.40 12.67
N PHE A 18 2.09 10.06 11.61
CA PHE A 18 0.84 9.69 10.93
C PHE A 18 1.05 8.56 9.93
N GLN A 19 2.25 8.47 9.35
CA GLN A 19 2.64 7.33 8.52
C GLN A 19 2.72 6.06 9.37
N ASP A 20 3.35 6.13 10.55
CA ASP A 20 3.49 5.01 11.47
C ASP A 20 2.12 4.54 11.97
N LYS A 21 1.26 5.49 12.42
CA LYS A 21 -0.13 5.19 12.79
C LYS A 21 -0.91 4.53 11.64
N ALA A 22 -0.67 4.96 10.40
CA ALA A 22 -1.33 4.38 9.22
C ALA A 22 -0.87 2.95 8.94
N ILE A 23 0.44 2.69 9.03
CA ILE A 23 1.00 1.35 8.89
C ILE A 23 0.45 0.44 9.99
N GLU A 24 0.52 0.88 11.25
CA GLU A 24 0.04 0.13 12.41
C GLU A 24 -1.46 -0.19 12.30
N ALA A 25 -2.29 0.80 11.92
CA ALA A 25 -3.72 0.60 11.72
C ALA A 25 -4.01 -0.38 10.57
N THR A 26 -3.23 -0.33 9.49
CA THR A 26 -3.41 -1.25 8.35
C THR A 26 -2.98 -2.66 8.70
N LEU A 27 -1.89 -2.82 9.46
CA LEU A 27 -1.44 -4.12 9.98
C LEU A 27 -2.45 -4.77 10.93
N ARG A 28 -3.22 -3.96 11.67
CA ARG A 28 -4.32 -4.45 12.52
C ARG A 28 -5.63 -4.69 11.76
N SER A 29 -5.66 -4.36 10.47
CA SER A 29 -6.85 -4.53 9.63
C SER A 29 -6.78 -5.82 8.82
N GLN A 30 -7.88 -6.18 8.16
CA GLN A 30 -7.91 -7.27 7.18
C GLN A 30 -6.96 -7.05 5.99
N PHE A 31 -6.43 -5.84 5.78
CA PHE A 31 -5.57 -5.47 4.67
C PHE A 31 -4.06 -5.58 5.00
N TRP A 32 -3.70 -6.23 6.10
CA TRP A 32 -2.32 -6.30 6.57
C TRP A 32 -1.37 -6.93 5.53
N GLU A 33 -1.85 -7.89 4.73
CA GLU A 33 -1.07 -8.56 3.68
C GLU A 33 -0.60 -7.59 2.58
N ILE A 34 -1.35 -6.52 2.31
CA ILE A 34 -0.95 -5.48 1.35
C ILE A 34 0.27 -4.70 1.86
N ILE A 35 0.45 -4.61 3.19
CA ILE A 35 1.63 -4.01 3.80
C ILE A 35 2.80 -4.98 3.80
N ASP A 36 2.54 -6.23 4.21
CA ASP A 36 3.58 -7.21 4.50
C ASP A 36 4.19 -7.88 3.26
N CYS A 37 3.36 -8.28 2.29
CA CYS A 37 3.84 -9.04 1.13
C CYS A 37 4.93 -8.32 0.32
N PRO A 38 4.80 -7.01 -0.02
CA PRO A 38 5.87 -6.29 -0.74
C PRO A 38 7.19 -6.24 0.04
N VAL A 39 7.12 -6.13 1.38
CA VAL A 39 8.32 -6.11 2.24
C VAL A 39 9.01 -7.47 2.21
N THR A 40 8.24 -8.56 2.30
CA THR A 40 8.78 -9.91 2.21
C THR A 40 9.46 -10.18 0.86
N LEU A 41 8.93 -9.64 -0.23
CA LEU A 41 9.55 -9.73 -1.57
C LEU A 41 10.85 -8.93 -1.67
N ASP A 42 10.88 -7.71 -1.11
CA ASP A 42 12.11 -6.91 -1.02
C ASP A 42 13.20 -7.65 -0.22
N LEU A 43 12.83 -8.29 0.89
CA LEU A 43 13.75 -9.12 1.67
C LEU A 43 14.27 -10.31 0.84
N ALA A 44 13.40 -11.00 0.10
CA ALA A 44 13.82 -12.10 -0.76
C ALA A 44 14.85 -11.66 -1.82
N LEU A 45 14.67 -10.48 -2.41
CA LEU A 45 15.64 -9.88 -3.33
C LEU A 45 16.97 -9.53 -2.63
N ALA A 46 16.91 -8.96 -1.44
CA ALA A 46 18.10 -8.63 -0.65
C ALA A 46 18.90 -9.89 -0.29
N PHE A 47 18.22 -10.95 0.16
CA PHE A 47 18.84 -12.24 0.46
C PHE A 47 19.44 -12.90 -0.78
N ALA A 48 18.78 -12.85 -1.94
CA ALA A 48 19.36 -13.40 -3.17
C ALA A 48 20.70 -12.75 -3.52
N LYS A 49 20.80 -11.42 -3.36
CA LYS A 49 22.04 -10.67 -3.59
C LYS A 49 23.13 -11.06 -2.61
N GLN A 50 22.78 -11.29 -1.35
CA GLN A 50 23.73 -11.73 -0.32
C GLN A 50 24.24 -13.16 -0.57
N ASP A 51 23.35 -14.05 -1.00
CA ASP A 51 23.66 -15.47 -1.26
C ASP A 51 24.34 -15.71 -2.62
N GLY A 52 24.46 -14.69 -3.48
CA GLY A 52 24.91 -14.84 -4.87
C GLY A 52 23.94 -15.66 -5.74
N ALA A 53 22.68 -15.75 -5.33
CA ALA A 53 21.62 -16.43 -6.08
C ALA A 53 20.96 -15.50 -7.10
N ASP A 54 20.29 -16.07 -8.10
CA ASP A 54 19.50 -15.31 -9.07
C ASP A 54 18.33 -14.58 -8.36
N PRO A 55 18.33 -13.23 -8.31
CA PRO A 55 17.29 -12.45 -7.65
C PRO A 55 15.91 -12.64 -8.28
N ILE A 56 15.84 -12.81 -9.60
CA ILE A 56 14.56 -12.94 -10.32
C ILE A 56 13.93 -14.30 -10.02
N CYS A 57 14.73 -15.37 -10.08
CA CYS A 57 14.28 -16.70 -9.68
C CYS A 57 13.83 -16.72 -8.21
N ARG A 58 14.58 -16.07 -7.30
CA ARG A 58 14.20 -15.98 -5.88
C ARG A 58 12.90 -15.21 -5.70
N LEU A 59 12.74 -14.08 -6.38
CA LEU A 59 11.54 -13.24 -6.32
C LEU A 59 10.30 -14.03 -6.76
N ARG A 60 10.34 -14.71 -7.91
CA ARG A 60 9.22 -15.53 -8.39
C ARG A 60 8.85 -16.66 -7.42
N LYS A 61 9.86 -17.38 -6.90
CA LYS A 61 9.63 -18.44 -5.92
C LYS A 61 8.98 -17.91 -4.64
N CYS A 62 9.43 -16.75 -4.15
CA CYS A 62 8.85 -16.09 -3.00
C CYS A 62 7.40 -15.66 -3.28
N ALA A 63 7.15 -14.99 -4.40
CA ALA A 63 5.82 -14.54 -4.81
C ALA A 63 4.82 -15.71 -4.88
N ARG A 64 5.20 -16.81 -5.52
CA ARG A 64 4.38 -18.04 -5.57
C ARG A 64 4.11 -18.60 -4.17
N ALA A 65 5.14 -18.68 -3.32
CA ALA A 65 4.99 -19.23 -1.97
C ALA A 65 4.05 -18.38 -1.09
N LEU A 66 4.09 -17.06 -1.25
CA LEU A 66 3.16 -16.13 -0.60
C LEU A 66 1.74 -16.29 -1.16
N ALA A 67 1.57 -16.32 -2.49
CA ALA A 67 0.26 -16.41 -3.14
C ALA A 67 -0.56 -17.63 -2.68
N LEU A 68 0.09 -18.75 -2.36
CA LEU A 68 -0.56 -19.96 -1.84
C LEU A 68 -1.15 -19.80 -0.43
N LYS A 69 -0.77 -18.75 0.30
CA LYS A 69 -1.15 -18.53 1.72
C LYS A 69 -1.90 -17.22 1.92
N THR A 70 -1.72 -16.25 1.02
CA THR A 70 -2.37 -14.95 1.06
C THR A 70 -3.89 -15.07 0.92
N GLN A 71 -4.63 -14.42 1.81
CA GLN A 71 -6.09 -14.46 1.82
C GLN A 71 -6.71 -13.23 1.13
N ASP A 72 -6.05 -12.08 1.17
CA ASP A 72 -6.46 -10.85 0.51
C ASP A 72 -6.37 -11.04 -1.01
N PRO A 73 -7.51 -10.97 -1.73
CA PRO A 73 -7.54 -11.23 -3.16
C PRO A 73 -6.67 -10.26 -3.95
N LYS A 74 -6.51 -9.01 -3.47
CA LYS A 74 -5.75 -7.99 -4.18
C LYS A 74 -4.24 -8.19 -4.02
N ALA A 75 -3.79 -8.55 -2.82
CA ALA A 75 -2.42 -8.95 -2.57
C ALA A 75 -2.09 -10.23 -3.35
N CYS A 76 -2.98 -11.23 -3.34
CA CYS A 76 -2.82 -12.48 -4.09
C CYS A 76 -2.70 -12.20 -5.60
N GLN A 77 -3.53 -11.32 -6.15
CA GLN A 77 -3.42 -10.88 -7.54
C GLN A 77 -2.02 -10.36 -7.88
N TYR A 78 -1.50 -9.39 -7.11
CA TYR A 78 -0.16 -8.85 -7.35
C TYR A 78 0.93 -9.91 -7.24
N LEU A 79 0.79 -10.86 -6.32
CA LEU A 79 1.76 -11.96 -6.16
C LEU A 79 1.78 -12.89 -7.37
N LEU A 80 0.62 -13.20 -7.94
CA LEU A 80 0.52 -13.98 -9.17
C LEU A 80 1.08 -13.21 -10.37
N GLU A 81 0.77 -11.92 -10.49
CA GLU A 81 1.34 -11.04 -11.54
C GLU A 81 2.87 -11.02 -11.47
N ILE A 82 3.46 -10.89 -10.27
CA ILE A 82 4.92 -10.98 -10.07
C ILE A 82 5.46 -12.37 -10.42
N TYR A 83 4.74 -13.44 -10.09
CA TYR A 83 5.18 -14.80 -10.39
C TYR A 83 5.19 -15.08 -11.91
N GLU A 84 4.21 -14.55 -12.65
CA GLU A 84 3.98 -14.87 -14.06
C GLU A 84 4.63 -13.87 -15.04
N SER A 85 4.80 -12.60 -14.66
CA SER A 85 5.27 -11.53 -15.54
C SER A 85 6.70 -11.73 -16.04
N ASP A 86 7.03 -11.34 -17.27
CA ASP A 86 8.41 -11.30 -17.77
C ASP A 86 9.29 -10.29 -17.03
N LYS A 87 8.67 -9.31 -16.36
CA LYS A 87 9.33 -8.22 -15.64
C LYS A 87 8.87 -8.13 -14.19
N PRO A 88 9.23 -9.11 -13.35
CA PRO A 88 8.69 -9.22 -11.99
C PRO A 88 9.10 -8.06 -11.08
N GLU A 89 10.21 -7.38 -11.36
CA GLU A 89 10.60 -6.17 -10.63
C GLU A 89 9.69 -4.97 -10.92
N GLU A 90 9.19 -4.82 -12.16
CA GLU A 90 8.21 -3.79 -12.51
C GLU A 90 6.87 -4.06 -11.82
N GLU A 91 6.45 -5.33 -11.73
CA GLU A 91 5.24 -5.71 -10.99
C GLU A 91 5.39 -5.51 -9.47
N LEU A 92 6.57 -5.83 -8.91
CA LEU A 92 6.85 -5.51 -7.50
C LEU A 92 6.80 -4.00 -7.24
N ALA A 93 7.35 -3.18 -8.14
CA ALA A 93 7.26 -1.73 -8.03
C ALA A 93 5.79 -1.23 -8.08
N SER A 94 4.96 -1.84 -8.92
CA SER A 94 3.51 -1.56 -8.96
C SER A 94 2.81 -1.94 -7.66
N PHE A 95 3.14 -3.10 -7.08
CA PHE A 95 2.59 -3.53 -5.79
C PHE A 95 3.01 -2.59 -4.65
N LYS A 96 4.29 -2.20 -4.59
CA LYS A 96 4.79 -1.21 -3.62
C LYS A 96 4.10 0.15 -3.78
N THR A 97 3.88 0.59 -5.01
CA THR A 97 3.13 1.83 -5.28
C THR A 97 1.70 1.75 -4.77
N PHE A 98 1.04 0.59 -4.91
CA PHE A 98 -0.31 0.38 -4.38
C PHE A 98 -0.32 0.40 -2.84
N ARG A 99 0.64 -0.28 -2.20
CA ARG A 99 0.85 -0.21 -0.74
C ARG A 99 1.03 1.23 -0.27
N ASP A 100 1.93 1.98 -0.89
CA ASP A 100 2.24 3.37 -0.49
C ASP A 100 1.03 4.28 -0.65
N ARG A 101 0.21 4.05 -1.69
CA ARG A 101 -1.05 4.75 -1.87
C ARG A 101 -2.05 4.47 -0.74
N LEU A 102 -2.11 3.23 -0.26
CA LEU A 102 -2.96 2.85 0.87
C LEU A 102 -2.49 3.54 2.15
N VAL A 103 -1.19 3.46 2.45
CA VAL A 103 -0.58 4.12 3.62
C VAL A 103 -0.83 5.63 3.56
N LEU A 104 -0.57 6.26 2.41
CA LEU A 104 -0.80 7.70 2.21
C LEU A 104 -2.26 8.08 2.46
N LYS A 105 -3.21 7.27 1.98
CA LYS A 105 -4.64 7.52 2.20
C LYS A 105 -4.94 7.48 3.70
N VAL A 106 -4.55 6.40 4.39
CA VAL A 106 -4.84 6.23 5.83
C VAL A 106 -4.15 7.32 6.66
N ALA A 107 -2.91 7.68 6.33
CA ALA A 107 -2.17 8.72 7.04
C ALA A 107 -2.83 10.10 6.91
N LYS A 108 -3.35 10.44 5.71
CA LYS A 108 -4.15 11.65 5.52
C LYS A 108 -5.43 11.66 6.36
N GLU A 109 -6.09 10.51 6.52
CA GLU A 109 -7.26 10.43 7.40
C GLU A 109 -6.88 10.69 8.87
N PHE A 110 -5.76 10.15 9.34
CA PHE A 110 -5.27 10.46 10.69
C PHE A 110 -4.96 11.96 10.87
N MET A 111 -4.35 12.61 9.87
CA MET A 111 -4.14 14.06 9.90
C MET A 111 -5.46 14.84 9.93
N GLU A 112 -6.46 14.45 9.12
CA GLU A 112 -7.77 15.11 9.12
C GLU A 112 -8.47 14.97 10.49
N VAL A 113 -8.41 13.77 11.10
CA VAL A 113 -8.95 13.54 12.45
C VAL A 113 -8.22 14.41 13.48
N SER A 114 -6.89 14.45 13.44
CA SER A 114 -6.07 15.26 14.35
C SER A 114 -6.40 16.75 14.25
N LYS A 115 -6.59 17.27 13.03
CA LYS A 115 -6.99 18.67 12.81
C LYS A 115 -8.39 18.99 13.35
N ILE A 116 -9.33 18.04 13.26
CA ILE A 116 -10.71 18.22 13.74
C ILE A 116 -10.81 18.03 15.26
N GLY A 117 -9.94 17.19 15.84
CA GLY A 117 -9.92 16.87 17.27
C GLY A 117 -11.04 15.92 17.72
N ASP A 118 -11.85 15.40 16.80
CA ASP A 118 -13.00 14.54 17.12
C ASP A 118 -13.31 13.58 15.95
N VAL A 119 -13.24 12.27 16.23
CA VAL A 119 -13.47 11.20 15.24
C VAL A 119 -14.91 11.20 14.72
N ARG A 120 -15.91 11.50 15.56
CA ARG A 120 -17.33 11.54 15.15
C ARG A 120 -17.56 12.73 14.21
N LYS A 121 -17.02 13.91 14.54
CA LYS A 121 -17.10 15.09 13.65
C LYS A 121 -16.38 14.84 12.33
N TYR A 122 -15.20 14.23 12.37
CA TYR A 122 -14.49 13.82 11.17
C TYR A 122 -15.32 12.84 10.30
N ARG A 123 -15.93 11.82 10.92
CA ARG A 123 -16.76 10.84 10.20
C ARG A 123 -17.96 11.49 9.54
N LEU A 124 -18.62 12.42 10.24
CA LEU A 124 -19.73 13.19 9.70
C LEU A 124 -19.27 14.03 8.49
N LYS A 125 -18.16 14.78 8.63
CA LYS A 125 -17.58 15.57 7.54
C LYS A 125 -17.25 14.71 6.33
N ARG A 126 -16.65 13.53 6.55
CA ARG A 126 -16.31 12.58 5.48
C ARG A 126 -17.56 12.04 4.79
N GLN A 127 -18.60 11.69 5.55
CA GLN A 127 -19.87 11.24 4.98
C GLN A 127 -20.49 12.33 4.12
N THR A 128 -20.54 13.57 4.60
CA THR A 128 -21.01 14.73 3.82
C THR A 128 -20.20 14.89 2.53
N ARG A 129 -18.87 14.81 2.59
CA ARG A 129 -17.99 14.90 1.41
C ARG A 129 -18.28 13.80 0.37
N VAL A 130 -18.50 12.57 0.82
CA VAL A 130 -18.85 11.44 -0.07
C VAL A 130 -20.21 11.66 -0.71
N THR A 131 -21.22 12.04 0.08
CA THR A 131 -22.57 12.33 -0.44
C THR A 131 -22.55 13.45 -1.47
N LEU A 132 -21.87 14.56 -1.19
CA LEU A 132 -21.73 15.67 -2.15
C LEU A 132 -20.97 15.23 -3.41
N SER A 133 -19.93 14.41 -3.27
CA SER A 133 -19.19 13.92 -4.43
C SER A 133 -20.04 13.01 -5.34
N ASN A 134 -20.90 12.19 -4.74
CA ASN A 134 -21.85 11.35 -5.48
C ASN A 134 -22.92 12.20 -6.18
N ILE A 135 -23.41 13.26 -5.55
CA ILE A 135 -24.40 14.18 -6.14
C ILE A 135 -23.82 14.95 -7.32
N PHE A 136 -22.61 15.50 -7.19
CA PHE A 136 -22.01 16.36 -8.22
C PHE A 136 -21.20 15.61 -9.28
N GLY A 137 -21.02 14.29 -9.14
CA GLY A 137 -20.18 13.48 -10.03
C GLY A 137 -18.69 13.87 -10.01
N LYS A 138 -18.25 14.69 -9.04
CA LYS A 138 -16.88 15.17 -8.90
C LYS A 138 -16.47 15.18 -7.44
N LYS A 139 -15.19 14.95 -7.15
CA LYS A 139 -14.67 15.04 -5.78
C LYS A 139 -14.85 16.45 -5.22
N VAL A 140 -15.53 16.55 -4.08
CA VAL A 140 -15.63 17.77 -3.28
C VAL A 140 -14.54 17.74 -2.22
N ALA A 141 -13.85 18.86 -1.98
CA ALA A 141 -12.74 18.96 -1.02
C ALA A 141 -13.22 18.87 0.44
#